data_AF-A0A1C4CWN3-F1
#
_entry.id   AF-A0A1C4CWN3-F1
#
_cell.length_a   1.000
_cell.length_b   1.000
_cell.length_c   1.000
_cell.angle_alpha   90.00
_cell.angle_beta   90.00
_cell.angle_gamma   90.00
#
_symmetry.space_group_name_H-M   'P 1'
#
loop_
_entity.id
_entity.type
_entity.pdbx_description
1 polymer ?
#
loop_
_entity_poly.entity_id
_entity_poly.type
_entity_poly.pdbx_seq_one_letter_code
_entity_poly.pdbx_strand_id
1 'polypeptide(L)'
;MKRLTLIAAMILAATGTFLLAGCYKDVILPDSASSGSGSSSGSGTTTVPADSVTFAKYIVPLFSSNCTTCHSGNESPDLRAANAYNALTSGKYVVSGDAASSVLYQKVSSGEMPPGGGLKQSDVDLIKNWINNGALNN
;
A
#
# COMPACT_ATOMS: atom_id res chain seq x y z
N MET A 1 53.80 -21.26 6.15
CA MET A 1 53.65 -21.75 7.54
C MET A 1 52.16 -22.04 7.74
N LYS A 2 51.61 -23.17 7.27
CA LYS A 2 51.36 -24.44 8.02
C LYS A 2 50.77 -24.11 9.41
N ARG A 3 49.47 -24.32 9.68
CA ARG A 3 48.76 -25.60 10.03
C ARG A 3 47.25 -25.37 9.76
N LEU A 4 46.43 -26.18 9.10
CA LEU A 4 46.20 -27.63 8.97
C LEU A 4 45.76 -28.35 10.25
N THR A 5 44.45 -28.53 10.41
CA THR A 5 43.74 -29.54 11.26
C THR A 5 42.36 -29.78 10.61
N LEU A 6 42.17 -30.78 9.72
CA LEU A 6 41.85 -32.20 9.94
C LEU A 6 40.48 -32.51 10.58
N ILE A 7 39.51 -32.80 9.70
CA ILE A 7 38.57 -33.95 9.65
C ILE A 7 37.84 -34.39 10.94
N ALA A 8 36.51 -34.32 10.91
CA ALA A 8 35.63 -35.39 11.39
C ALA A 8 34.31 -35.37 10.59
N ALA A 9 34.22 -36.23 9.59
CA ALA A 9 32.96 -36.63 8.97
C ALA A 9 32.35 -37.76 9.81
N MET A 10 31.11 -37.61 10.27
CA MET A 10 30.27 -38.73 10.70
C MET A 10 28.82 -38.47 10.31
N ILE A 11 28.33 -39.40 9.51
CA ILE A 11 27.02 -39.52 8.88
C ILE A 11 25.97 -39.86 9.95
N LEU A 12 24.80 -39.23 9.89
CA LEU A 12 23.57 -39.92 10.26
C LEU A 12 22.43 -39.50 9.32
N ALA A 13 22.05 -40.44 8.48
CA ALA A 13 20.85 -40.38 7.67
C ALA A 13 19.61 -40.40 8.58
N ALA A 14 18.70 -39.46 8.38
CA ALA A 14 17.32 -39.59 8.84
C ALA A 14 16.41 -39.23 7.65
N THR A 15 15.94 -40.30 7.03
CA THR A 15 14.91 -40.32 6.00
C THR A 15 13.63 -39.66 6.50
N GLY A 16 13.06 -38.77 5.69
CA GLY A 16 11.77 -38.14 5.98
C GLY A 16 11.18 -37.54 4.72
N THR A 17 10.92 -38.37 3.72
CA THR A 17 10.17 -37.98 2.52
C THR A 17 8.75 -37.61 2.95
N PHE A 18 8.52 -36.32 3.13
CA PHE A 18 7.22 -35.74 3.42
C PHE A 18 6.35 -35.82 2.16
N LEU A 19 5.61 -36.92 2.01
CA LEU A 19 4.59 -37.09 0.99
C LEU A 19 3.33 -36.33 1.38
N LEU A 20 3.19 -35.09 0.89
CA LEU A 20 1.88 -34.43 0.82
C LEU A 20 1.67 -33.87 -0.59
N ALA A 21 1.05 -34.69 -1.43
CA ALA A 21 0.25 -34.21 -2.56
C ALA A 21 -0.67 -35.35 -3.01
N GLY A 22 -1.94 -35.26 -2.65
CA GLY A 22 -2.95 -36.24 -3.04
C GLY A 22 -4.34 -35.71 -2.77
N CYS A 23 -4.72 -34.68 -3.54
CA CYS A 23 -6.08 -34.14 -3.56
C CYS A 23 -7.06 -35.23 -4.03
N TYR A 24 -7.87 -35.75 -3.12
CA TYR A 24 -9.19 -36.26 -3.50
C TYR A 24 -10.15 -35.07 -3.33
N LYS A 25 -10.45 -34.42 -4.46
CA LYS A 25 -11.46 -33.37 -4.55
C LYS A 25 -12.66 -34.05 -5.18
N ASP A 26 -13.67 -34.28 -4.36
CA ASP A 26 -15.00 -34.69 -4.82
C ASP A 26 -15.53 -33.65 -5.81
N VAL A 27 -15.45 -33.96 -7.10
CA VAL A 27 -16.26 -33.30 -8.11
C VAL A 27 -17.63 -33.97 -8.04
N ILE A 28 -18.46 -33.36 -7.20
CA ILE A 28 -19.91 -33.51 -7.18
C ILE A 28 -20.46 -33.08 -8.55
N LEU A 29 -21.25 -33.96 -9.16
CA LEU A 29 -22.09 -33.67 -10.33
C LEU A 29 -23.18 -32.65 -9.95
N PRO A 30 -23.60 -31.81 -10.90
CA PRO A 30 -24.36 -30.60 -10.62
C PRO A 30 -25.81 -30.92 -10.26
N ASP A 31 -26.26 -30.42 -9.12
CA ASP A 31 -27.68 -30.20 -8.90
C ASP A 31 -27.88 -28.87 -8.16
N SER A 32 -28.71 -28.04 -8.79
CA SER A 32 -29.56 -27.04 -8.15
C SER A 32 -28.92 -25.83 -7.47
N ALA A 33 -28.98 -24.72 -8.22
CA ALA A 33 -29.57 -23.46 -7.80
C ALA A 33 -29.51 -23.14 -6.29
N SER A 34 -28.61 -22.23 -5.93
CA SER A 34 -28.91 -21.24 -4.90
C SER A 34 -28.14 -19.97 -5.19
N SER A 35 -28.90 -18.88 -5.36
CA SER A 35 -28.43 -17.52 -5.48
C SER A 35 -27.56 -17.15 -4.28
N GLY A 36 -26.24 -17.10 -4.48
CA GLY A 36 -25.29 -16.55 -3.55
C GLY A 36 -24.80 -15.20 -4.06
N SER A 37 -25.17 -14.12 -3.36
CA SER A 37 -24.52 -12.81 -3.48
C SER A 37 -23.03 -12.94 -3.19
N GLY A 38 -22.23 -13.14 -4.23
CA GLY A 38 -20.79 -13.04 -4.20
C GLY A 38 -20.39 -11.58 -4.29
N SER A 39 -20.51 -10.84 -3.19
CA SER A 39 -19.81 -9.56 -3.07
C SER A 39 -18.32 -9.90 -2.97
N SER A 40 -17.66 -9.88 -4.13
CA SER A 40 -16.21 -9.98 -4.23
C SER A 40 -15.60 -8.83 -3.46
N SER A 41 -15.33 -9.04 -2.18
CA SER A 41 -14.26 -8.34 -1.47
C SER A 41 -12.95 -8.86 -2.03
N GLY A 42 -12.70 -8.48 -3.29
CA GLY A 42 -11.42 -8.64 -3.94
C GLY A 42 -10.50 -7.62 -3.31
N SER A 43 -9.89 -7.97 -2.18
CA SER A 43 -8.57 -7.46 -1.83
C SER A 43 -7.56 -8.08 -2.82
N GLY A 44 -7.76 -7.75 -4.10
CA GLY A 44 -6.75 -7.92 -5.11
C GLY A 44 -5.77 -6.80 -4.88
N THR A 45 -4.62 -7.11 -4.29
CA THR A 45 -3.44 -6.24 -4.29
C THR A 45 -2.98 -6.08 -5.74
N THR A 46 -3.75 -5.32 -6.52
CA THR A 46 -3.31 -4.81 -7.81
C THR A 46 -2.27 -3.76 -7.45
N THR A 47 -1.01 -4.18 -7.48
CA THR A 47 0.12 -3.30 -7.22
C THR A 47 0.08 -2.20 -8.26
N VAL A 48 -0.21 -0.96 -7.83
CA VAL A 48 -0.19 0.21 -8.70
C VAL A 48 1.28 0.52 -8.99
N PRO A 49 1.72 0.50 -10.27
CA PRO A 49 3.08 0.92 -10.61
C PRO A 49 3.34 2.33 -10.08
N ALA A 50 4.50 2.54 -9.45
CA ALA A 50 4.83 3.82 -8.82
C ALA A 50 4.66 5.01 -9.80
N ASP A 51 5.09 4.84 -11.04
CA ASP A 51 5.05 5.88 -12.09
C ASP A 51 3.64 6.17 -12.64
N SER A 52 2.63 5.37 -12.24
CA SER A 52 1.26 5.48 -12.75
C SER A 52 0.29 6.21 -11.80
N VAL A 53 0.79 6.67 -10.64
CA VAL A 53 -0.04 7.35 -9.64
C VAL A 53 -0.37 8.77 -10.09
N THR A 54 -1.64 9.01 -10.42
CA THR A 54 -2.18 10.34 -10.75
C THR A 54 -2.93 10.96 -9.58
N PHE A 55 -3.01 12.28 -9.56
CA PHE A 55 -3.68 13.03 -8.50
C PHE A 55 -5.17 12.71 -8.43
N ALA A 56 -5.87 12.80 -9.57
CA ALA A 56 -7.32 12.64 -9.64
C ALA A 56 -7.77 11.21 -9.31
N LYS A 57 -7.00 10.20 -9.74
CA LYS A 57 -7.40 8.79 -9.59
C LYS A 57 -7.09 8.22 -8.22
N TYR A 58 -5.97 8.61 -7.61
CA TYR A 58 -5.49 7.96 -6.38
C TYR A 58 -5.45 8.91 -5.18
N ILE A 59 -4.99 10.14 -5.37
CA ILE A 59 -4.74 11.06 -4.25
C ILE A 59 -6.03 11.74 -3.79
N VAL A 60 -6.86 12.22 -4.71
CA VAL A 60 -8.14 12.86 -4.38
C VAL A 60 -9.11 11.91 -3.65
N PRO A 61 -9.32 10.65 -4.09
CA PRO A 61 -10.15 9.71 -3.34
C PRO A 61 -9.56 9.39 -1.96
N LEU A 62 -8.24 9.23 -1.86
CA LEU A 62 -7.56 8.98 -0.58
C LEU A 62 -7.82 10.11 0.42
N PHE A 63 -7.71 11.38 -0.01
CA PHE A 63 -8.03 12.52 0.85
C PHE A 63 -9.50 12.56 1.25
N SER A 64 -10.40 12.27 0.30
CA SER A 64 -11.84 12.27 0.55
C SER A 64 -12.25 11.19 1.55
N SER A 65 -11.55 10.06 1.58
CA SER A 65 -11.81 8.97 2.53
C SER A 65 -11.17 9.17 3.90
N ASN A 66 -10.01 9.83 3.98
CA ASN A 66 -9.18 9.81 5.19
C ASN A 66 -8.90 11.19 5.82
N CYS A 67 -9.12 12.29 5.11
CA CYS A 67 -8.60 13.60 5.52
C CYS A 67 -9.70 14.65 5.69
N THR A 68 -10.74 14.62 4.86
CA THR A 68 -11.74 15.69 4.79
C THR A 68 -12.67 15.82 5.99
N THR A 69 -12.66 14.86 6.92
CA THR A 69 -13.35 15.01 8.21
C THR A 69 -12.87 16.26 8.97
N CYS A 70 -11.56 16.54 8.92
CA CYS A 70 -10.97 17.75 9.55
C CYS A 70 -10.50 18.77 8.49
N HIS A 71 -9.91 18.29 7.40
CA HIS A 71 -9.34 19.12 6.33
C HIS A 71 -10.38 19.46 5.23
N SER A 72 -11.55 19.94 5.62
CA SER A 72 -12.62 20.36 4.70
C SER A 72 -12.80 21.88 4.58
N GLY A 73 -11.75 22.64 4.91
CA GLY A 73 -11.75 24.10 4.95
C GLY A 73 -11.84 24.69 6.36
N ASN A 74 -12.10 23.86 7.38
CA ASN A 74 -11.96 24.25 8.78
C ASN A 74 -10.50 24.21 9.25
N GLU A 75 -9.74 23.24 8.76
CA GLU A 75 -8.29 23.12 8.97
C GLU A 75 -7.53 23.26 7.65
N SER A 76 -6.32 23.82 7.72
CA SER A 76 -5.43 23.94 6.57
C SER A 76 -4.48 22.74 6.48
N PRO A 77 -4.19 22.23 5.26
CA PRO A 77 -4.78 22.61 3.97
C PRO A 77 -6.22 22.11 3.82
N ASP A 78 -7.00 22.76 2.96
CA ASP A 78 -8.31 22.25 2.53
C ASP A 78 -8.12 21.16 1.47
N LEU A 79 -8.43 19.93 1.86
CA LEU A 79 -8.21 18.72 1.06
C LEU A 79 -9.47 18.23 0.34
N ARG A 80 -10.54 19.04 0.28
CA ARG A 80 -11.67 18.76 -0.63
C ARG A 80 -11.18 18.73 -2.07
N ALA A 81 -11.76 17.84 -2.88
CA ALA A 81 -11.31 17.58 -4.26
C ALA A 81 -11.09 18.85 -5.09
N ALA A 82 -11.98 19.84 -4.99
CA ALA A 82 -11.90 21.09 -5.74
C ALA A 82 -10.73 22.00 -5.32
N ASN A 83 -10.23 21.86 -4.09
CA ASN A 83 -9.28 22.79 -3.48
C ASN A 83 -7.91 22.15 -3.24
N ALA A 84 -7.85 20.83 -3.07
CA ALA A 84 -6.70 20.09 -2.57
C ALA A 84 -5.40 20.42 -3.33
N TYR A 85 -5.42 20.42 -4.66
CA TYR A 85 -4.21 20.67 -5.44
C TYR A 85 -3.63 22.07 -5.17
N ASN A 86 -4.49 23.09 -5.26
CA ASN A 86 -4.09 24.47 -5.06
C ASN A 86 -3.70 24.74 -3.61
N ALA A 87 -4.42 24.15 -2.64
CA ALA A 87 -4.11 24.27 -1.22
C ALA A 87 -2.74 23.66 -0.88
N LEU A 88 -2.42 22.47 -1.42
CA LEU A 88 -1.15 21.79 -1.20
C LEU A 88 0.04 22.55 -1.82
N THR A 89 -0.10 23.00 -3.06
CA THR A 89 0.97 23.67 -3.80
C THR A 89 1.19 25.10 -3.33
N SER A 90 0.12 25.89 -3.19
CA SER A 90 0.21 27.29 -2.72
C SER A 90 0.64 27.37 -1.26
N GLY A 91 0.19 26.42 -0.44
CA GLY A 91 0.58 26.30 0.96
C GLY A 91 1.97 25.68 1.18
N LYS A 92 2.68 25.29 0.11
CA LYS A 92 4.02 24.67 0.17
C LYS A 92 4.08 23.41 1.03
N TYR A 93 2.98 22.65 1.08
CA TYR A 93 2.92 21.35 1.77
C TYR A 93 3.56 20.22 0.95
N VAL A 94 3.79 20.48 -0.34
CA VAL A 94 4.39 19.54 -1.30
C VAL A 94 5.56 20.21 -2.01
N VAL A 95 6.68 19.51 -2.05
CA VAL A 95 7.85 19.79 -2.87
C VAL A 95 7.86 18.77 -4.00
N SER A 96 7.54 19.24 -5.22
CA SER A 96 7.51 18.39 -6.42
C SER A 96 8.84 17.65 -6.61
N GLY A 97 8.79 16.33 -6.77
CA GLY A 97 9.97 15.48 -6.94
C GLY A 97 10.67 15.08 -5.63
N ASP A 98 10.25 15.61 -4.47
CA ASP A 98 10.88 15.33 -3.18
C ASP A 98 9.85 15.11 -2.07
N ALA A 99 9.40 13.86 -1.94
CA ALA A 99 8.53 13.45 -0.85
C ALA A 99 9.18 13.67 0.52
N ALA A 100 10.48 13.41 0.68
CA ALA A 100 11.15 13.50 1.98
C ALA A 100 11.13 14.94 2.53
N SER A 101 11.21 15.94 1.66
CA SER A 101 11.09 17.36 2.01
C SER A 101 9.65 17.89 2.05
N SER A 102 8.66 17.07 1.70
CA SER A 102 7.24 17.47 1.66
C SER A 102 6.55 17.25 3.01
N VAL A 103 6.00 18.32 3.60
CA VAL A 103 5.27 18.28 4.87
C VAL A 103 4.13 17.27 4.84
N LEU A 104 3.37 17.20 3.73
CA LEU A 104 2.31 16.21 3.55
C LEU A 104 2.82 14.78 3.80
N TYR A 105 3.93 14.41 3.15
CA TYR A 105 4.49 13.07 3.28
C TYR A 105 5.06 12.81 4.67
N GLN A 106 5.75 13.79 5.26
CA GLN A 106 6.31 13.66 6.61
C GLN A 106 5.22 13.35 7.66
N LYS A 107 4.07 14.02 7.56
CA LYS A 107 2.95 13.85 8.51
C LYS A 107 2.24 12.50 8.36
N VAL A 108 2.05 12.02 7.14
CA VAL A 108 1.40 10.71 6.92
C VAL A 108 2.34 9.54 7.17
N SER A 109 3.63 9.67 6.84
CA SER A 109 4.63 8.60 7.05
C SER A 109 5.02 8.43 8.51
N SER A 110 4.92 9.48 9.34
CA SER A 110 5.09 9.37 10.79
C SER A 110 3.86 8.80 11.51
N GLY A 111 2.73 8.65 10.82
CA GLY A 111 1.45 8.25 11.41
C GLY A 111 0.76 9.34 12.23
N GLU A 112 1.28 10.58 12.21
CA GLU A 112 0.63 11.73 12.87
C GLU A 112 -0.71 12.07 12.21
N MET A 113 -0.80 11.87 10.90
CA MET A 113 -2.01 12.09 10.11
C MET A 113 -2.48 10.82 9.38
N PRO A 114 -3.79 10.50 9.41
CA PRO A 114 -4.82 11.10 10.27
C PRO A 114 -4.62 10.76 11.76
N PRO A 115 -5.10 11.61 12.69
CA PRO A 115 -5.02 11.33 14.12
C PRO A 115 -5.73 10.03 14.50
N GLY A 116 -5.16 9.28 15.44
CA GLY A 116 -5.81 8.08 16.00
C GLY A 116 -5.64 6.80 15.19
N GLY A 117 -4.80 6.77 14.16
CA GLY A 117 -4.51 5.52 13.45
C GLY A 117 -3.57 5.61 12.24
N GLY A 118 -3.27 6.82 11.73
CA GLY A 118 -2.44 6.96 10.54
C GLY A 118 -3.04 6.30 9.30
N LEU A 119 -2.28 6.32 8.20
CA LEU A 119 -2.65 5.63 6.97
C LEU A 119 -2.02 4.24 6.91
N LYS A 120 -2.65 3.34 6.15
CA LYS A 120 -1.97 2.10 5.74
C LYS A 120 -0.76 2.43 4.88
N GLN A 121 0.28 1.59 4.95
CA GLN A 121 1.53 1.85 4.22
C GLN A 121 1.31 2.02 2.70
N SER A 122 0.40 1.26 2.09
CA SER A 122 0.12 1.38 0.66
C SER A 122 -0.47 2.74 0.27
N ASP A 123 -1.22 3.40 1.15
CA ASP A 123 -1.74 4.75 0.91
C ASP A 123 -0.62 5.81 1.08
N VAL A 124 0.26 5.61 2.06
CA VAL A 124 1.47 6.43 2.24
C VAL A 124 2.35 6.34 0.99
N ASP A 125 2.50 5.15 0.41
CA ASP A 125 3.28 4.92 -0.79
C ASP A 125 2.66 5.59 -2.02
N LEU A 126 1.33 5.62 -2.14
CA LEU A 126 0.66 6.40 -3.20
C LEU A 126 1.01 7.88 -3.12
N ILE A 127 0.94 8.48 -1.92
CA ILE A 127 1.31 9.89 -1.71
C ILE A 127 2.78 10.12 -2.06
N LYS A 128 3.68 9.25 -1.58
CA LYS A 128 5.12 9.32 -1.87
C LYS A 128 5.39 9.31 -3.38
N ASN A 129 4.81 8.33 -4.07
CA ASN A 129 5.03 8.12 -5.50
C ASN A 129 4.48 9.29 -6.31
N TRP A 130 3.27 9.76 -6.01
CA TRP A 130 2.72 10.95 -6.67
C TRP A 130 3.62 12.18 -6.51
N ILE A 131 4.14 12.44 -5.29
CA ILE A 131 5.03 13.58 -5.06
C ILE A 131 6.33 13.43 -5.86
N ASN A 132 6.97 12.26 -5.77
CA ASN A 132 8.23 11.99 -6.47
C ASN A 132 8.09 12.00 -8.00
N ASN A 133 6.90 11.68 -8.52
CA ASN A 133 6.57 11.80 -9.94
C ASN A 133 6.25 13.23 -10.38
N GLY A 134 6.52 14.22 -9.53
CA GLY A 134 6.37 15.63 -9.86
C GLY A 134 5.10 16.29 -9.35
N ALA A 135 4.30 15.60 -8.52
CA ALA A 135 3.08 16.13 -7.93
C ALA A 135 2.15 16.80 -8.96
N LEU A 136 1.94 16.13 -10.10
CA LEU A 136 1.14 16.66 -11.21
C LEU A 136 -0.34 16.70 -10.86
N ASN A 137 -1.08 17.66 -11.43
CA ASN A 137 -2.54 17.70 -11.37
C ASN A 137 -3.13 16.96 -12.57
N ASN A 138 -3.22 15.63 -12.49
CA ASN A 138 -3.58 14.74 -13.60
C ASN A 138 -4.50 13.59 -13.20
#